data_AF-A0A815GFD2-F1
#
_entry.id   AF-A0A815GFD2-F1
#
_cell.length_a   1.000
_cell.length_b   1.000
_cell.length_c   1.000
_cell.angle_alpha   90.00
_cell.angle_beta   90.00
_cell.angle_gamma   90.00
#
_symmetry.space_group_name_H-M   'P 1'
#
loop_
_entity.id
_entity.type
_entity.pdbx_description
1 polymer ?
#
loop_
_entity_poly.entity_id
_entity_poly.type
_entity_poly.pdbx_seq_one_letter_code
_entity_poly.pdbx_strand_id
1 'polypeptide(L)' 'LFRDGIYNWGRIVTLFFFTYKLIIKSLRDQPASILQVLVDWTVRFVKELVAPWIVGKGGW' A
#
# COMPACT_ATOMS: atom_id res chain seq x y z
N LEU A 1 9.89 4.85 -0.05
CA LEU A 1 9.45 4.42 1.29
C LEU A 1 10.25 3.23 1.82
N PHE A 2 10.55 2.20 1.02
CA PHE A 2 11.26 0.99 1.47
C PHE A 2 12.59 0.71 0.74
N ARG A 3 13.12 1.68 0.00
CA ARG A 3 14.32 1.51 -0.84
C ARG A 3 15.60 1.26 -0.04
N ASP A 4 15.64 1.73 1.20
CA ASP A 4 16.73 1.52 2.16
C ASP A 4 16.67 0.18 2.89
N GLY A 5 15.66 -0.67 2.58
CA GLY A 5 15.47 -1.97 3.24
C GLY A 5 15.01 -1.88 4.69
N ILE A 6 14.69 -0.69 5.21
CA ILE A 6 14.21 -0.52 6.58
C ILE A 6 12.69 -0.63 6.62
N TYR A 7 12.20 -1.61 7.39
CA TYR A 7 10.78 -1.86 7.58
C TYR A 7 10.38 -1.58 9.02
N ASN A 8 9.25 -0.90 9.19
CA ASN A 8 8.58 -0.69 10.47
C ASN A 8 7.09 -0.39 10.21
N TRP A 9 6.28 -0.51 11.26
CA TRP A 9 4.84 -0.29 11.17
C TRP A 9 4.46 1.09 10.63
N GLY A 10 5.18 2.15 11.05
CA GLY A 10 4.90 3.53 10.59
C GLY A 10 5.01 3.70 9.08
N ARG A 11 5.99 3.05 8.44
CA ARG A 11 6.13 3.06 6.97
C ARG A 11 5.01 2.28 6.29
N ILE A 12 4.57 1.16 6.86
CA ILE A 12 3.47 0.39 6.29
C ILE A 12 2.14 1.15 6.39
N VAL A 13 1.86 1.77 7.54
CA VAL A 13 0.69 2.66 7.70
C VAL A 13 0.76 3.84 6.72
N THR A 14 1.95 4.40 6.50
CA THR A 14 2.15 5.49 5.51
C THR A 14 1.80 5.05 4.08
N LEU A 15 2.14 3.82 3.68
CA LEU A 15 1.76 3.26 2.38
C LEU A 15 0.24 3.18 2.22
N PHE A 16 -0.47 2.71 3.24
CA PHE A 16 -1.94 2.62 3.22
C PHE A 16 -2.60 3.99 3.19
N PHE A 17 -2.12 4.93 4.01
CA PHE A 17 -2.61 6.30 4.01
C PHE A 17 -2.40 6.99 2.66
N PHE A 18 -1.23 6.78 2.05
CA PHE A 18 -0.94 7.30 0.71
C PHE A 18 -1.87 6.73 -0.35
N THR A 19 -2.09 5.40 -0.35
CA THR A 19 -3.03 4.73 -1.26
C THR A 19 -4.44 5.30 -1.11
N TYR A 20 -4.91 5.46 0.13
CA TYR A 20 -6.19 6.08 0.44
C TYR A 20 -6.30 7.50 -0.15
N LYS A 21 -5.28 8.35 0.04
CA LYS A 21 -5.27 9.71 -0.52
C LYS A 21 -5.31 9.71 -2.05
N LEU A 22 -4.61 8.79 -2.71
CA LEU A 22 -4.66 8.64 -4.17
C LEU A 22 -6.05 8.23 -4.65
N ILE A 23 -6.68 7.28 -3.97
CA ILE A 23 -8.05 6.86 -4.29
C ILE A 23 -9.01 8.03 -4.19
N ILE A 24 -9.03 8.75 -3.06
CA ILE A 24 -9.92 9.91 -2.86
C ILE A 24 -9.70 11.00 -3.91
N LYS A 25 -8.44 11.26 -4.30
CA LYS A 25 -8.12 12.22 -5.35
C LYS A 25 -8.67 11.77 -6.71
N SER A 26 -8.54 10.48 -7.03
CA SER A 26 -8.87 9.93 -8.35
C SER A 26 -10.37 9.70 -8.57
N LEU A 27 -11.15 9.59 -7.49
CA LEU A 27 -12.61 9.45 -7.56
C LEU A 27 -13.32 10.66 -8.21
N ARG A 28 -12.68 11.83 -8.23
CA ARG A 28 -13.23 13.02 -8.89
C ARG A 28 -13.14 12.94 -10.42
N ASP A 29 -12.20 12.16 -10.95
CA ASP A 29 -11.84 12.18 -12.37
C ASP A 29 -12.37 10.94 -13.11
N GLN A 30 -12.19 9.72 -12.57
CA GLN A 30 -12.68 8.45 -13.14
C GLN A 30 -12.88 7.37 -12.04
N PRO A 31 -14.09 7.20 -11.47
CA PRO A 31 -14.22 6.56 -10.16
C PRO A 31 -14.02 5.03 -10.10
N ALA A 32 -14.44 4.28 -11.12
CA ALA A 32 -14.51 2.82 -11.01
C ALA A 32 -13.22 2.09 -11.43
N SER A 33 -12.66 2.44 -12.59
CA SER A 33 -11.50 1.74 -13.15
C SER A 33 -10.21 2.04 -12.38
N ILE A 34 -9.99 3.29 -11.96
CA ILE A 34 -8.76 3.70 -11.28
C ILE A 34 -8.68 3.12 -9.86
N LEU A 35 -9.82 2.92 -9.21
CA LEU A 35 -9.88 2.36 -7.85
C LEU A 35 -9.30 0.95 -7.84
N GLN A 36 -9.79 0.09 -8.74
CA GLN A 36 -9.33 -1.30 -8.83
C GLN A 36 -7.83 -1.36 -9.12
N VAL A 37 -7.36 -0.54 -10.07
CA VAL A 37 -5.93 -0.45 -10.41
C VAL A 37 -5.11 -0.05 -9.18
N LEU A 38 -5.47 1.01 -8.45
CA LEU A 38 -4.72 1.46 -7.28
C LEU A 38 -4.70 0.41 -6.16
N VAL A 39 -5.82 -0.26 -5.92
CA VAL A 39 -5.90 -1.34 -4.93
C VAL A 39 -5.02 -2.51 -5.34
N ASP A 40 -5.08 -2.95 -6.60
CA ASP A 40 -4.28 -4.09 -7.09
C ASP A 40 -2.78 -3.80 -7.00
N TRP A 41 -2.35 -2.59 -7.36
CA TRP A 41 -0.96 -2.15 -7.20
C TRP A 41 -0.51 -2.18 -5.74
N THR A 42 -1.33 -1.65 -4.82
CA THR A 42 -0.99 -1.65 -3.40
C THR A 42 -0.96 -3.06 -2.82
N VAL A 43 -1.93 -3.92 -3.16
CA VAL A 43 -1.96 -5.32 -2.73
C VAL A 43 -0.74 -6.07 -3.25
N ARG A 44 -0.38 -5.88 -4.52
CA ARG A 44 0.83 -6.47 -5.12
C ARG A 44 2.09 -6.02 -4.40
N PHE A 45 2.23 -4.72 -4.16
CA PHE A 45 3.36 -4.15 -3.43
C PHE A 45 3.47 -4.74 -2.02
N VAL A 46 2.35 -4.86 -1.30
CA VAL A 46 2.32 -5.47 0.04
C VAL A 46 2.76 -6.92 -0.03
N LYS A 47 2.20 -7.73 -0.93
CA LYS A 47 2.55 -9.14 -1.07
C LYS A 47 4.03 -9.35 -1.39
N GLU A 48 4.59 -8.58 -2.30
CA GLU A 48 5.95 -8.78 -2.80
C GLU A 48 7.02 -8.21 -1.85
N LEU A 49 6.76 -7.07 -1.19
CA LEU A 49 7.80 -6.34 -0.45
C LEU A 49 7.56 -6.29 1.07
N VAL A 50 6.30 -6.25 1.52
CA VAL A 50 5.98 -5.95 2.93
C VAL A 50 5.58 -7.21 3.71
N ALA A 51 4.85 -8.13 3.06
CA ALA A 51 4.31 -9.34 3.67
C ALA A 51 5.39 -10.23 4.33
N PRO A 52 6.59 -10.44 3.74
CA PRO A 52 7.63 -11.22 4.41
C PRO A 52 8.03 -10.65 5.77
N TRP A 53 8.14 -9.32 5.87
CA TRP A 53 8.49 -8.65 7.13
C TRP A 53 7.35 -8.76 8.15
N ILE A 54 6.10 -8.56 7.72
CA ILE A 54 4.90 -8.70 8.56
C ILE A 54 4.81 -10.10 9.16
N VAL A 55 4.94 -11.13 8.33
CA VAL A 55 4.88 -12.53 8.79
C VAL A 55 6.00 -12.81 9.79
N GLY A 56 7.19 -12.27 9.57
CA GLY A 56 8.31 -12.34 10.52
C GLY A 56 8.05 -11.62 11.85
N LYS A 57 6.98 -10.82 11.98
CA LYS A 57 6.53 -10.18 13.23
C LYS A 57 5.33 -10.88 13.88
N GLY A 58 4.92 -12.05 13.36
CA GLY A 58 3.75 -12.78 13.85
C GLY A 58 2.45 -12.38 13.15
N GLY A 59 2.53 -11.65 12.04
CA GLY A 59 1.36 -11.15 11.33
C GLY A 59 1.02 -9.71 11.70
N TRP A 60 -0.11 -9.25 11.15
CA TRP A 60 -0.80 -8.04 11.56
C TRP A 60 -1.95 -8.40 12.48
#